data_AF-A0A9P5XXJ8-F1
#
_entry.id   AF-A0A9P5XXJ8-F1
#
_cell.length_a   1.000
_cell.length_b   1.000
_cell.length_c   1.000
_cell.angle_alpha   90.00
_cell.angle_beta   90.00
_cell.angle_gamma   90.00
#
_symmetry.space_group_name_H-M   'P 1'
#
loop_
_entity.id
_entity.type
_entity.pdbx_description
1 polymer ?
#
loop_
_entity_poly.entity_id
_entity_poly.type
_entity_poly.pdbx_seq_one_letter_code
_entity_poly.pdbx_strand_id
1 'polypeptide(L)'
;RNKGPLYHVSVSLNVHPLQPPCYTTYIRRGGIELGEAIAQFKFSLDHRWGSLTMGGETTEISRIMSNVDSSTRHFKWDFNNVTMGWDCDATRADNSPVWIVPDTEMTPIASYIPPPDMWNPQPAVLTVSPDGHKDNLLDHIFVSALIINRKLS
;
A
#
# COMPACT_ATOMS: atom_id res chain seq x y z
N ARG A 1 -5.97 5.34 -25.68
CA ARG A 1 -5.10 5.12 -24.51
C ARG A 1 -5.23 6.33 -23.59
N ASN A 2 -5.90 6.21 -22.45
CA ASN A 2 -6.00 7.31 -21.48
C ASN A 2 -4.61 7.61 -20.91
N LYS A 3 -4.09 8.82 -21.12
CA LYS A 3 -2.80 9.31 -20.62
C LYS A 3 -2.91 9.95 -19.23
N GLY A 4 -3.96 9.62 -18.47
CA GLY A 4 -4.24 10.21 -17.17
C GLY A 4 -3.72 9.36 -16.01
N PRO A 5 -3.56 9.94 -14.82
CA PRO A 5 -3.28 9.19 -13.59
C PRO A 5 -4.36 8.12 -13.34
N LEU A 6 -3.92 6.95 -12.89
CA LEU A 6 -4.80 5.81 -12.58
C LEU A 6 -5.51 5.94 -11.23
N TYR A 7 -4.88 6.65 -10.30
CA TYR A 7 -5.38 6.83 -8.95
C TYR A 7 -5.27 8.28 -8.48
N HIS A 8 -6.22 8.65 -7.64
CA HIS A 8 -6.20 9.87 -6.87
C HIS A 8 -6.13 9.49 -5.40
N VAL A 9 -5.05 9.90 -4.73
CA VAL A 9 -4.80 9.64 -3.32
C VAL A 9 -4.89 10.95 -2.55
N SER A 10 -5.73 10.99 -1.52
CA SER A 10 -5.78 12.11 -0.58
C SER A 10 -5.68 11.62 0.86
N VAL A 11 -5.08 12.44 1.72
CA VAL A 11 -4.89 12.15 3.13
C VAL A 11 -5.54 13.24 3.95
N SER A 12 -6.27 12.86 4.99
CA SER A 12 -6.90 13.77 5.93
C SER A 12 -6.57 13.36 7.36
N LEU A 13 -6.27 14.35 8.21
CA LEU A 13 -6.11 14.15 9.65
C LEU A 13 -7.48 14.30 10.32
N ASN A 14 -7.91 13.27 11.05
CA ASN A 14 -9.12 13.31 11.85
C ASN A 14 -8.76 13.52 13.32
N VAL A 15 -9.23 14.62 13.91
CA VAL A 15 -8.99 15.03 15.31
C VAL A 15 -10.28 15.03 16.15
N HIS A 16 -11.11 14.01 15.97
CA HIS A 16 -12.37 13.90 16.70
C HIS A 16 -12.14 13.86 18.23
N PRO A 17 -12.84 14.67 19.04
CA PRO A 17 -12.56 14.80 20.49
C PRO A 17 -12.80 13.51 21.28
N LEU A 18 -13.57 12.57 20.73
CA LEU A 18 -13.91 11.28 21.35
C LEU A 18 -13.14 10.08 20.77
N GLN A 19 -12.19 10.31 19.86
CA GLN A 19 -11.42 9.23 19.24
C GLN A 19 -9.93 9.59 19.21
N PRO A 20 -9.02 8.60 19.30
CA PRO A 20 -7.61 8.86 19.06
C PRO A 20 -7.43 9.49 17.68
N PRO A 21 -6.61 10.56 17.56
CA PRO A 21 -6.34 11.15 16.25
C PRO A 21 -5.80 10.10 15.28
N CYS A 22 -6.24 10.19 14.03
CA CYS A 22 -5.82 9.25 12.99
C CYS A 22 -5.69 9.91 11.63
N TYR A 23 -4.78 9.39 10.81
CA TYR A 23 -4.75 9.71 9.39
C TYR A 23 -5.70 8.78 8.66
N THR A 24 -6.51 9.36 7.79
CA THR A 24 -7.36 8.63 6.85
C THR A 24 -6.86 8.89 5.43
N THR A 25 -6.44 7.82 4.76
CA THR A 25 -6.05 7.85 3.35
C THR A 25 -7.21 7.37 2.51
N TYR A 26 -7.57 8.13 1.48
CA TYR A 26 -8.60 7.80 0.51
C TYR A 26 -7.96 7.53 -0.84
N ILE A 27 -8.35 6.44 -1.49
CA ILE A 27 -7.85 6.01 -2.79
C ILE A 27 -9.03 5.89 -3.73
N ARG A 28 -8.97 6.64 -4.83
CA ARG A 28 -10.02 6.69 -5.86
C ARG A 28 -9.44 6.40 -7.25
N ARG A 29 -10.27 5.90 -8.17
CA ARG A 29 -9.90 5.75 -9.58
C ARG A 29 -9.77 7.08 -10.29
N GLY A 30 -8.84 7.14 -11.24
CA GLY A 30 -8.60 8.33 -12.06
C GLY A 30 -7.87 9.44 -11.30
N GLY A 31 -7.76 10.61 -11.90
CA GLY A 31 -6.94 11.72 -11.39
C GLY A 31 -7.63 12.73 -10.50
N ILE A 32 -8.87 12.47 -10.07
CA ILE A 32 -9.71 13.48 -9.44
C ILE A 32 -10.39 12.93 -8.18
N GLU A 33 -10.77 13.85 -7.28
CA GLU A 33 -11.46 13.53 -6.02
C GLU A 33 -12.85 12.92 -6.20
N LEU A 34 -13.46 13.09 -7.37
CA LEU A 34 -14.78 12.53 -7.72
C LEU A 34 -14.71 11.13 -8.33
N GLY A 35 -13.51 10.52 -8.37
CA GLY A 35 -13.32 9.16 -8.84
C GLY A 35 -14.05 8.10 -7.99
N GLU A 36 -14.25 6.92 -8.58
CA GLU A 36 -14.77 5.75 -7.86
C GLU A 36 -13.89 5.41 -6.65
N ALA A 37 -14.49 5.20 -5.49
CA ALA A 37 -13.76 4.82 -4.28
C ALA A 37 -13.27 3.37 -4.39
N ILE A 38 -11.96 3.18 -4.32
CA ILE A 38 -11.31 1.87 -4.36
C ILE A 38 -11.04 1.36 -2.95
N ALA A 39 -10.39 2.21 -2.16
CA ALA A 39 -10.03 1.86 -0.81
C ALA A 39 -9.96 3.10 0.08
N GLN A 40 -10.14 2.89 1.37
CA GLN A 40 -9.90 3.86 2.41
C GLN A 40 -9.21 3.13 3.55
N PHE A 41 -8.10 3.65 4.05
CA PHE A 41 -7.49 3.09 5.25
C PHE A 41 -7.19 4.16 6.28
N LYS A 42 -7.19 3.73 7.54
CA LYS A 42 -6.94 4.58 8.70
C LYS A 42 -5.78 4.03 9.50
N PHE A 43 -4.95 4.92 10.02
CA PHE A 43 -3.93 4.61 11.01
C PHE A 43 -4.01 5.62 12.14
N SER A 44 -4.00 5.13 13.38
CA SER A 44 -3.76 5.97 14.54
C SER A 44 -2.39 6.64 14.47
N LEU A 45 -2.24 7.80 15.09
CA LEU A 45 -0.95 8.50 15.12
C LEU A 45 0.17 7.67 15.77
N ASP A 46 -0.17 6.77 16.69
CA ASP A 46 0.76 5.84 17.34
C ASP A 46 0.88 4.50 16.61
N HIS A 47 0.25 4.35 15.44
CA HIS A 47 0.25 3.15 14.60
C HIS A 47 -0.22 1.85 15.29
N ARG A 48 -0.85 1.92 16.47
CA ARG A 48 -1.35 0.75 17.21
C ARG A 48 -2.60 0.13 16.61
N TRP A 49 -3.43 0.93 15.94
CA TRP A 49 -4.61 0.42 15.28
C TRP A 49 -4.75 1.01 13.87
N GLY A 50 -5.38 0.22 13.01
CA GLY A 50 -5.70 0.65 11.67
C GLY A 50 -6.76 -0.24 11.04
N SER A 51 -7.53 0.35 10.14
CA SER A 51 -8.61 -0.33 9.43
C SER A 51 -8.48 -0.06 7.94
N LEU A 52 -8.82 -1.04 7.11
CA LEU A 52 -9.00 -0.90 5.68
C LEU A 52 -10.47 -1.11 5.34
N THR A 53 -11.01 -0.24 4.50
CA THR A 53 -12.26 -0.43 3.77
C THR A 53 -11.93 -0.57 2.29
N MET A 54 -12.27 -1.71 1.68
CA MET A 54 -12.05 -1.96 0.25
C MET A 54 -13.05 -3.00 -0.25
N GLY A 55 -13.64 -2.78 -1.42
CA GLY A 55 -14.69 -3.66 -1.95
C GLY A 55 -15.98 -3.70 -1.11
N GLY A 56 -16.26 -2.65 -0.34
CA GLY A 56 -17.43 -2.58 0.56
C GLY A 56 -17.25 -3.24 1.93
N GLU A 57 -16.13 -3.93 2.15
CA GLU A 57 -15.82 -4.57 3.43
C GLU A 57 -14.82 -3.74 4.23
N THR A 58 -15.03 -3.66 5.55
CA THR A 58 -14.10 -3.03 6.49
C THR A 58 -13.48 -4.07 7.42
N THR A 59 -12.16 -4.06 7.55
CA THR A 59 -11.41 -4.99 8.40
C THR A 59 -10.20 -4.34 9.05
N GLU A 60 -9.69 -4.95 10.10
CA GLU A 60 -8.46 -4.51 10.78
C GLU A 60 -7.24 -4.81 9.91
N ILE A 61 -6.32 -3.85 9.81
CA ILE A 61 -5.09 -4.02 9.01
C ILE A 61 -4.23 -5.19 9.53
N SER A 62 -4.23 -5.45 10.84
CA SER A 62 -3.51 -6.58 11.45
C SER A 62 -4.02 -7.95 11.00
N ARG A 63 -5.28 -8.06 10.56
CA ARG A 63 -5.86 -9.32 10.07
C ARG A 63 -5.47 -9.64 8.63
N ILE A 64 -5.34 -8.60 7.82
CA ILE A 64 -5.04 -8.72 6.38
C ILE A 64 -3.56 -8.56 6.06
N MET A 65 -2.78 -8.00 6.99
CA MET A 65 -1.37 -7.73 6.81
C MET A 65 -0.55 -8.20 8.01
N SER A 66 0.16 -9.30 7.82
CA SER A 66 0.96 -9.98 8.84
C SER A 66 2.42 -10.09 8.40
N ASN A 67 3.32 -10.20 9.37
CA ASN A 67 4.74 -10.44 9.09
C ASN A 67 4.98 -11.93 8.78
N VAL A 68 5.88 -12.21 7.83
CA VAL A 68 6.26 -13.57 7.43
C VAL A 68 7.63 -13.92 8.05
N ASP A 69 7.77 -15.15 8.55
CA ASP A 69 9.05 -15.75 8.95
C ASP A 69 9.92 -14.93 9.91
N SER A 70 9.34 -14.43 11.00
CA SER A 70 10.00 -13.56 12.00
C SER A 70 10.63 -12.25 11.46
N SER A 71 10.62 -12.04 10.15
CA SER A 71 11.10 -10.81 9.52
C SER A 71 10.09 -9.69 9.76
N THR A 72 10.58 -8.57 10.25
CA THR A 72 9.80 -7.34 10.40
C THR A 72 9.56 -6.63 9.06
N ARG A 73 10.17 -7.13 7.97
CA ARG A 73 10.17 -6.52 6.63
C ARG A 73 9.57 -7.41 5.55
N HIS A 74 9.20 -8.65 5.85
CA HIS A 74 8.36 -9.45 4.96
C HIS A 74 6.90 -9.34 5.39
N PHE A 75 6.02 -8.93 4.48
CA PHE A 75 4.59 -8.77 4.76
C PHE A 75 3.75 -9.69 3.88
N LYS A 76 2.89 -10.50 4.49
CA LYS A 76 1.82 -11.21 3.79
C LYS A 76 0.58 -10.33 3.75
N TRP A 77 0.05 -10.11 2.56
CA TRP A 77 -1.26 -9.55 2.30
C TRP A 77 -2.26 -10.67 2.04
N ASP A 78 -3.42 -10.62 2.70
CA ASP A 78 -4.51 -11.60 2.52
C ASP A 78 -5.86 -10.90 2.68
N PHE A 79 -6.54 -10.60 1.56
CA PHE A 79 -7.81 -9.89 1.56
C PHE A 79 -8.61 -10.14 0.27
N ASN A 80 -9.93 -10.36 0.39
CA ASN A 80 -10.85 -10.60 -0.74
C ASN A 80 -10.36 -11.65 -1.76
N ASN A 81 -9.89 -12.80 -1.26
CA ASN A 81 -9.33 -13.90 -2.06
C ASN A 81 -8.05 -13.56 -2.84
N VAL A 82 -7.41 -12.42 -2.52
CA VAL A 82 -6.10 -12.05 -3.04
C VAL A 82 -5.07 -12.23 -1.94
N THR A 83 -4.14 -13.15 -2.17
CA THR A 83 -3.00 -13.40 -1.29
C THR A 83 -1.70 -13.07 -2.02
N MET A 84 -0.83 -12.28 -1.41
CA MET A 84 0.49 -11.95 -1.97
C MET A 84 1.49 -11.62 -0.86
N GLY A 85 2.78 -11.68 -1.17
CA GLY A 85 3.87 -11.33 -0.25
C GLY A 85 4.61 -10.09 -0.73
N TRP A 86 4.99 -9.22 0.20
CA TRP A 86 5.97 -8.18 -0.02
C TRP A 86 7.28 -8.55 0.67
N ASP A 87 8.35 -8.59 -0.09
CA ASP A 87 9.72 -8.60 0.40
C ASP A 87 10.23 -7.15 0.43
N CYS A 88 10.47 -6.61 1.63
CA CYS A 88 11.02 -5.26 1.82
C CYS A 88 12.47 -5.27 2.33
N ASP A 89 13.18 -6.39 2.21
CA ASP A 89 14.59 -6.54 2.61
C ASP A 89 15.55 -6.32 1.44
N ALA A 90 15.07 -6.36 0.20
CA ALA A 90 15.90 -6.14 -0.98
C ALA A 90 16.41 -4.68 -1.09
N THR A 91 17.65 -4.55 -1.58
CA THR A 91 18.30 -3.26 -1.87
C THR A 91 18.86 -3.23 -3.28
N ARG A 92 18.92 -2.04 -3.86
CA ARG A 92 19.57 -1.78 -5.15
C ARG A 92 21.09 -1.66 -5.00
N ALA A 93 21.78 -1.55 -6.14
CA ALA A 93 23.23 -1.36 -6.17
C ALA A 93 23.71 -0.08 -5.46
N ASP A 94 22.83 0.92 -5.29
CA ASP A 94 23.07 2.15 -4.56
C ASP A 94 22.65 2.07 -3.07
N ASN A 95 22.36 0.87 -2.56
CA ASN A 95 21.82 0.59 -1.23
C ASN A 95 20.44 1.22 -0.93
N SER A 96 19.74 1.76 -1.93
CA SER A 96 18.36 2.19 -1.74
C SER A 96 17.42 0.97 -1.58
N PRO A 97 16.41 1.04 -0.69
CA PRO A 97 15.46 -0.04 -0.52
C PRO A 97 14.60 -0.24 -1.77
N VAL A 98 14.30 -1.49 -2.10
CA VAL A 98 13.31 -1.87 -3.11
C VAL A 98 12.41 -2.94 -2.54
N TRP A 99 11.10 -2.71 -2.57
CA TRP A 99 10.12 -3.67 -2.08
C TRP A 99 9.54 -4.42 -3.26
N ILE A 100 9.43 -5.74 -3.16
CA ILE A 100 9.11 -6.59 -4.30
C ILE A 100 7.91 -7.47 -3.94
N VAL A 101 6.98 -7.61 -4.89
CA VAL A 101 5.96 -8.65 -4.87
C VAL A 101 6.37 -9.72 -5.87
N PRO A 102 6.81 -10.91 -5.44
CA PRO A 102 7.01 -12.04 -6.33
C PRO A 102 5.68 -12.74 -6.66
N ASP A 103 5.62 -13.40 -7.82
CA ASP A 103 4.61 -14.41 -8.12
C ASP A 103 4.99 -15.79 -7.57
N THR A 104 4.21 -16.82 -7.94
CA THR A 104 4.45 -18.21 -7.55
C THR A 104 5.76 -18.79 -8.07
N GLU A 105 6.33 -18.22 -9.14
CA GLU A 105 7.60 -18.62 -9.73
C GLU A 105 8.77 -17.74 -9.24
N MET A 106 8.54 -16.91 -8.21
CA MET A 106 9.49 -15.94 -7.66
C MET A 106 9.89 -14.83 -8.65
N THR A 107 9.09 -14.60 -9.69
CA THR A 107 9.28 -13.50 -10.63
C THR A 107 8.63 -12.23 -10.09
N PRO A 108 9.31 -11.07 -10.10
CA PRO A 108 8.75 -9.83 -9.58
C PRO A 108 7.60 -9.32 -10.46
N ILE A 109 6.38 -9.31 -9.91
CA ILE A 109 5.18 -8.74 -10.54
C ILE A 109 4.94 -7.28 -10.16
N ALA A 110 5.50 -6.83 -9.05
CA ALA A 110 5.55 -5.42 -8.70
C ALA A 110 6.83 -5.07 -7.94
N SER A 111 7.28 -3.83 -8.10
CA SER A 111 8.36 -3.25 -7.32
C SER A 111 8.01 -1.85 -6.87
N TYR A 112 8.33 -1.52 -5.62
CA TYR A 112 8.11 -0.22 -5.02
C TYR A 112 9.41 0.33 -4.46
N ILE A 113 9.74 1.56 -4.85
CA ILE A 113 10.86 2.30 -4.28
C ILE A 113 10.24 3.35 -3.34
N PRO A 114 10.41 3.22 -2.02
CA PRO A 114 9.98 4.26 -1.10
C PRO A 114 10.83 5.53 -1.30
N PRO A 115 10.31 6.71 -0.90
CA PRO A 115 11.10 7.92 -0.91
C PRO A 115 12.30 7.75 0.04
N PRO A 116 13.52 8.17 -0.36
CA PRO A 116 14.74 7.86 0.38
C PRO A 116 14.80 8.56 1.75
N ASP A 117 14.25 9.77 1.88
CA ASP A 117 14.16 10.52 3.12
C ASP A 117 13.14 11.67 2.99
N MET A 118 12.64 12.19 4.13
CA MET A 118 11.74 13.36 4.14
C MET A 118 12.41 14.65 3.65
N TRP A 119 13.75 14.72 3.65
CA TRP A 119 14.51 15.93 3.31
C TRP A 119 14.90 16.05 1.84
N ASN A 120 14.90 14.95 1.09
CA ASN A 120 15.09 14.95 -0.35
C ASN A 120 13.93 14.20 -1.02
N PRO A 121 12.80 14.88 -1.29
CA PRO A 121 11.57 14.23 -1.72
C PRO A 121 11.68 13.79 -3.18
N GLN A 122 12.40 12.69 -3.41
CA GLN A 122 12.21 11.94 -4.64
C GLN A 122 10.84 11.26 -4.57
N PRO A 123 10.05 11.29 -5.65
CA PRO A 123 8.77 10.62 -5.66
C PRO A 123 8.98 9.12 -5.48
N ALA A 124 8.12 8.49 -4.68
CA ALA A 124 8.03 7.05 -4.64
C ALA A 124 7.66 6.51 -6.03
N VAL A 125 8.20 5.35 -6.39
CA VAL A 125 7.94 4.74 -7.70
C VAL A 125 7.40 3.33 -7.51
N LEU A 126 6.16 3.10 -7.92
CA LEU A 126 5.57 1.77 -8.07
C LEU A 126 5.62 1.36 -9.54
N THR A 127 6.27 0.24 -9.82
CA THR A 127 6.28 -0.39 -11.15
C THR A 127 5.57 -1.73 -11.05
N VAL A 128 4.60 -1.97 -11.94
CA VAL A 128 3.80 -3.20 -11.96
C VAL A 128 3.93 -3.86 -13.33
N SER A 129 4.23 -5.15 -13.35
CA SER A 129 4.30 -5.94 -14.58
C SER A 129 2.89 -6.16 -15.15
N PRO A 130 2.74 -6.52 -16.43
CA PRO A 130 1.43 -6.82 -17.02
C PRO A 130 0.61 -7.86 -16.25
N ASP A 131 1.26 -8.82 -15.58
CA ASP A 131 0.58 -9.82 -14.76
C ASP A 131 0.00 -9.22 -13.47
N GLY A 132 0.67 -8.23 -12.88
CA GLY A 132 0.15 -7.47 -11.74
C GLY A 132 -1.06 -6.59 -12.08
N HIS A 133 -1.42 -6.43 -13.37
CA HIS A 133 -2.63 -5.72 -13.81
C HIS A 133 -3.88 -6.62 -13.92
N LYS A 134 -3.73 -7.95 -13.80
CA LYS A 134 -4.84 -8.90 -13.95
C LYS A 134 -5.72 -8.96 -12.70
N ASP A 135 -6.98 -9.37 -12.88
CA ASP A 135 -7.90 -9.80 -11.79
C ASP A 135 -7.98 -8.88 -10.56
N ASN A 136 -7.99 -7.55 -10.77
CA ASN A 136 -7.97 -6.52 -9.72
C ASN A 136 -6.73 -6.50 -8.81
N LEU A 137 -5.68 -7.28 -9.12
CA LEU A 137 -4.46 -7.38 -8.34
C LEU A 137 -3.73 -6.03 -8.22
N LEU A 138 -3.84 -5.16 -9.24
CA LEU A 138 -3.26 -3.83 -9.22
C LEU A 138 -3.73 -3.00 -8.02
N ASP A 139 -5.00 -3.11 -7.63
CA ASP A 139 -5.56 -2.35 -6.51
C ASP A 139 -4.98 -2.85 -5.21
N HIS A 140 -4.92 -4.17 -5.05
CA HIS A 140 -4.31 -4.79 -3.89
C HIS A 140 -2.83 -4.41 -3.78
N ILE A 141 -2.06 -4.48 -4.87
CA ILE A 141 -0.65 -4.07 -4.91
C ILE A 141 -0.53 -2.60 -4.49
N PHE A 142 -1.33 -1.71 -5.09
CA PHE A 142 -1.24 -0.29 -4.81
C PHE A 142 -1.62 0.06 -3.36
N VAL A 143 -2.75 -0.48 -2.86
CA VAL A 143 -3.24 -0.25 -1.50
C VAL A 143 -2.26 -0.81 -0.46
N SER A 144 -1.79 -2.05 -0.66
CA SER A 144 -0.86 -2.70 0.26
C SER A 144 0.49 -1.97 0.31
N ALA A 145 1.02 -1.50 -0.82
CA ALA A 145 2.26 -0.71 -0.86
C ALA A 145 2.14 0.57 -0.01
N LEU A 146 1.02 1.29 -0.12
CA LEU A 146 0.77 2.50 0.67
C LEU A 146 0.66 2.19 2.17
N ILE A 147 0.02 1.08 2.53
CA ILE A 147 -0.12 0.64 3.93
C ILE A 147 1.26 0.25 4.50
N ILE A 148 2.06 -0.52 3.76
CA ILE A 148 3.42 -0.91 4.16
C ILE A 148 4.29 0.33 4.29
N ASN A 149 4.19 1.27 3.34
CA ASN A 149 4.91 2.54 3.43
C ASN A 149 4.57 3.30 4.71
N ARG A 150 3.30 3.31 5.11
CA ARG A 150 2.87 3.93 6.37
C ARG A 150 3.34 3.17 7.62
N LYS A 151 3.56 1.85 7.55
CA LYS A 151 4.07 1.04 8.66
C LYS A 151 5.58 1.16 8.86
N LEU A 152 6.32 1.35 7.77
CA LEU A 152 7.79 1.42 7.77
C LEU A 152 8.35 2.84 7.89
N SER A 153 7.52 3.88 7.65
CA SER A 153 7.86 5.29 7.85
C SER A 153 7.57 5.72 9.28
#